data_AF-A0ABD2NX57-F1
#
_entry.id   AF-A0ABD2NX57-F1
#
_cell.length_a   1.000
_cell.length_b   1.000
_cell.length_c   1.000
_cell.angle_alpha   90.00
_cell.angle_beta   90.00
_cell.angle_gamma   90.00
#
_symmetry.space_group_name_H-M   'P 1'
#
loop_
_entity.id
_entity.type
_entity.pdbx_description
1 polymer ?
#
loop_
_entity_poly.entity_id
_entity_poly.type
_entity_poly.pdbx_seq_one_letter_code
_entity_poly.pdbx_strand_id
1 'polypeptide(L)'
;MDVVNLHTEQIENLRELFSAKACTSDLHSVVSLADKGYTPLNLANRDDPPNLSFLYDTEKQEQWSRKELHGHHHEINQPHIDKKASNIWLMKGELFAKTEGFLIAIQDQVITTNNYKNV
;
A
#
# COMPACT_ATOMS: atom_id res chain seq x y z
N MET A 1 -10.03 0.49 -3.32
CA MET A 1 -9.32 -0.80 -3.33
C MET A 1 -8.07 -0.64 -4.17
N ASP A 2 -6.93 -0.71 -3.51
CA ASP A 2 -5.64 -0.48 -4.12
C ASP A 2 -5.12 -1.74 -4.81
N VAL A 3 -5.10 -1.69 -6.15
CA VAL A 3 -4.74 -2.82 -7.01
C VAL A 3 -3.30 -3.26 -6.77
N VAL A 4 -2.41 -2.35 -6.37
CA VAL A 4 -0.99 -2.64 -6.15
C VAL A 4 -0.79 -3.41 -4.84
N ASN A 5 -1.49 -3.02 -3.78
CA ASN A 5 -1.47 -3.74 -2.50
C ASN A 5 -2.07 -5.15 -2.67
N LEU A 6 -3.23 -5.25 -3.36
CA LEU A 6 -3.83 -6.55 -3.67
C LEU A 6 -2.89 -7.43 -4.49
N HIS A 7 -2.26 -6.87 -5.52
CA HIS A 7 -1.29 -7.58 -6.35
C HIS A 7 -0.09 -8.09 -5.52
N THR A 8 0.42 -7.27 -4.59
CA THR A 8 1.54 -7.64 -3.71
C THR A 8 1.13 -8.77 -2.76
N GLU A 9 -0.05 -8.68 -2.15
CA GLU A 9 -0.61 -9.72 -1.28
C GLU A 9 -0.79 -11.05 -2.05
N GLN A 10 -1.26 -10.99 -3.30
CA GLN A 10 -1.37 -12.19 -4.14
C GLN A 10 0.01 -12.81 -4.44
N ILE A 11 1.04 -11.99 -4.69
CA ILE A 11 2.40 -12.48 -4.89
C ILE A 11 2.93 -13.19 -3.64
N GLU A 12 2.74 -12.62 -2.45
CA GLU A 12 3.17 -13.20 -1.18
C GLU A 12 2.47 -14.54 -0.91
N ASN A 13 1.14 -14.57 -1.03
CA ASN A 13 0.35 -15.79 -0.86
C ASN A 13 0.79 -16.92 -1.81
N LEU A 14 1.07 -16.58 -3.08
CA LEU A 14 1.55 -17.55 -4.05
C LEU A 14 2.97 -18.04 -3.71
N ARG A 15 3.88 -17.15 -3.30
CA ARG A 15 5.22 -17.54 -2.84
C ARG A 15 5.16 -18.51 -1.67
N GLU A 16 4.30 -18.26 -0.69
CA GLU A 16 4.08 -19.15 0.45
C GLU A 16 3.52 -20.51 0.02
N LEU A 17 2.51 -20.50 -0.86
CA LEU A 17 1.89 -21.73 -1.36
C LEU A 17 2.87 -22.63 -2.12
N PHE A 18 3.64 -22.06 -3.05
CA PHE A 18 4.66 -22.80 -3.79
C PHE A 18 5.77 -23.30 -2.86
N SER A 19 6.14 -22.50 -1.86
CA SER A 19 7.10 -22.87 -0.83
C SER A 19 6.65 -24.05 0.02
N ALA A 20 5.41 -24.03 0.50
CA ALA A 20 4.84 -25.12 1.29
C ALA A 20 4.69 -26.41 0.46
N LYS A 21 4.31 -26.28 -0.81
CA LYS A 21 4.17 -27.42 -1.73
C LYS A 21 5.52 -27.98 -2.20
N ALA A 22 6.58 -27.18 -2.28
CA ALA A 22 7.92 -27.66 -2.62
C ALA A 22 8.45 -28.69 -1.60
N CYS A 23 8.03 -28.61 -0.33
CA CYS A 23 8.37 -29.60 0.69
C CYS A 23 7.68 -30.96 0.48
N THR A 24 6.59 -31.01 -0.28
CA THR A 24 5.75 -32.21 -0.43
C THR A 24 5.69 -32.74 -1.86
N SER A 25 6.12 -31.96 -2.86
CA SER A 25 6.00 -32.28 -4.28
C SER A 25 7.26 -31.88 -5.04
N ASP A 26 7.90 -32.88 -5.67
CA ASP A 26 9.08 -32.70 -6.51
C ASP A 26 8.83 -31.72 -7.66
N LEU A 27 7.62 -31.73 -8.23
CA LEU A 27 7.23 -30.78 -9.28
C LEU A 27 7.31 -29.33 -8.79
N HIS A 28 6.77 -29.05 -7.60
CA HIS A 28 6.78 -27.69 -7.04
C HIS A 28 8.20 -27.26 -6.65
N SER A 29 9.04 -28.20 -6.23
CA SER A 29 10.47 -27.97 -5.97
C SER A 29 11.22 -27.56 -7.25
N VAL A 30 11.06 -28.34 -8.33
CA VAL A 30 11.68 -28.05 -9.63
C VAL A 30 11.20 -26.71 -10.19
N VAL A 31 9.89 -26.44 -10.13
CA VAL A 31 9.32 -25.16 -10.60
C VAL A 31 9.86 -23.98 -9.79
N SER A 32 9.97 -24.12 -8.47
CA SER A 32 10.50 -23.05 -7.60
C SER A 32 11.97 -22.76 -7.88
N LEU A 33 12.78 -23.79 -8.16
CA LEU A 33 14.20 -23.63 -8.52
C LEU A 33 14.41 -23.06 -9.93
N ALA A 34 13.46 -23.30 -10.83
CA ALA A 34 13.52 -22.82 -12.21
C ALA A 34 13.19 -21.32 -12.33
N ASP A 35 12.33 -20.79 -11.47
CA ASP A 35 11.91 -19.39 -11.50
C ASP A 35 12.95 -18.47 -10.83
N LYS A 36 13.94 -18.04 -11.63
CA LYS A 36 15.02 -17.11 -11.26
C LYS A 36 14.69 -15.66 -11.56
N GLY A 37 13.43 -15.27 -11.37
CA GLY A 37 12.93 -13.93 -11.67
C GLY A 37 12.33 -13.79 -13.08
N TYR A 38 11.90 -14.91 -13.68
CA TYR A 38 11.12 -14.87 -14.93
C TYR A 38 9.66 -14.47 -14.66
N THR A 39 9.19 -14.72 -13.43
CA THR A 39 7.89 -14.26 -12.95
C THR A 39 8.07 -13.29 -11.77
N PRO A 40 7.04 -12.47 -11.45
CA PRO A 40 7.04 -11.63 -10.25
C PRO A 40 7.20 -12.41 -8.94
N LEU A 41 6.98 -13.73 -8.95
CA LEU A 41 7.12 -14.57 -7.76
C LEU A 41 8.58 -14.79 -7.39
N ASN A 42 9.52 -14.77 -8.36
CA ASN A 42 10.97 -14.96 -8.15
C ASN A 42 11.29 -16.06 -7.12
N LEU A 43 10.71 -17.25 -7.32
CA LEU A 43 10.65 -18.31 -6.30
C LEU A 43 12.03 -18.84 -5.87
N ALA A 44 13.04 -18.75 -6.74
CA ALA A 44 14.39 -19.20 -6.44
C ALA A 44 15.14 -18.27 -5.46
N ASN A 45 14.79 -16.98 -5.44
CA ASN A 45 15.41 -15.98 -4.57
C ASN A 45 14.42 -15.58 -3.47
N ARG A 46 14.38 -16.37 -2.40
CA ARG A 46 13.46 -16.16 -1.28
C ARG A 46 13.74 -14.89 -0.48
N ASP A 47 14.99 -14.46 -0.43
CA ASP A 47 15.44 -13.33 0.37
C ASP A 47 15.18 -11.98 -0.30
N ASP A 48 14.80 -11.96 -1.57
CA ASP A 48 14.32 -10.75 -2.23
C ASP A 48 12.85 -10.55 -1.89
N PRO A 49 12.52 -9.56 -1.02
CA PRO A 49 11.13 -9.18 -0.83
C PRO A 49 10.56 -8.66 -2.15
N PRO A 50 9.25 -8.86 -2.41
CA PRO A 50 8.57 -8.13 -3.47
C PRO A 50 8.67 -6.63 -3.15
N ASN A 51 9.67 -5.98 -3.72
CA ASN A 51 10.13 -4.63 -3.38
C ASN A 51 9.21 -3.55 -3.99
N LEU A 52 7.91 -3.67 -3.76
CA LEU A 52 6.88 -2.83 -4.36
C LEU A 52 6.08 -2.05 -3.32
N SER A 53 5.81 -2.62 -2.14
CA SER A 53 4.94 -1.97 -1.14
C SER A 53 5.55 -0.70 -0.52
N PHE A 54 6.80 -0.74 -0.04
CA PHE A 54 7.37 0.38 0.70
C PHE A 54 7.66 1.62 -0.17
N LEU A 55 8.17 1.41 -1.39
CA LEU A 55 8.40 2.49 -2.35
C LEU A 55 7.09 3.14 -2.79
N TYR A 56 6.05 2.33 -2.99
CA TYR A 56 4.73 2.80 -3.38
C TYR A 56 4.04 3.60 -2.26
N ASP A 57 4.19 3.20 -0.99
CA ASP A 57 3.63 3.95 0.14
C ASP A 57 4.30 5.32 0.30
N THR A 58 5.61 5.40 0.11
CA THR A 58 6.36 6.66 0.20
C THR A 58 6.01 7.56 -0.98
N GLU A 59 5.95 7.01 -2.19
CA GLU A 59 5.57 7.76 -3.38
C GLU A 59 4.14 8.29 -3.30
N LYS A 60 3.18 7.52 -2.78
CA LYS A 60 1.82 8.00 -2.50
C LYS A 60 1.81 9.15 -1.52
N GLN A 61 2.55 9.06 -0.43
CA GLN A 61 2.62 10.15 0.55
C GLN A 61 3.22 11.42 -0.06
N GLU A 62 4.25 11.28 -0.89
CA GLU A 62 4.85 12.40 -1.62
C GLU A 62 3.94 12.99 -2.71
N GLN A 63 3.23 12.15 -3.45
CA GLN A 63 2.24 12.61 -4.43
C GLN A 63 1.08 13.31 -3.72
N TRP A 64 0.64 12.79 -2.58
CA TRP A 64 -0.41 13.36 -1.76
C TRP A 64 -0.02 14.71 -1.15
N SER A 65 1.22 14.81 -0.64
CA SER A 65 1.74 16.04 -0.03
C SER A 65 1.97 17.19 -1.03
N ARG A 66 2.13 16.88 -2.32
CA ARG A 66 2.35 17.85 -3.40
C ARG A 66 1.08 18.51 -3.93
N LYS A 67 -0.12 18.06 -3.54
CA LYS A 67 -1.38 18.63 -4.02
C LYS A 67 -1.63 20.00 -3.40
N GLU A 68 -1.78 21.02 -4.26
CA GLU A 68 -1.88 22.45 -3.87
C GLU A 68 -3.08 22.80 -2.98
N LEU A 69 -4.17 22.01 -3.03
CA LEU A 69 -5.42 22.28 -2.31
C LEU A 69 -5.39 21.92 -0.81
N HIS A 70 -4.31 21.29 -0.32
CA HIS A 70 -4.26 20.76 1.04
C HIS A 70 -3.35 21.56 1.98
N GLY A 71 -3.75 22.80 2.30
CA GLY A 71 -3.09 23.61 3.34
C GLY A 71 -3.04 22.95 4.74
N HIS A 72 -3.88 21.94 4.99
CA HIS A 72 -3.95 21.18 6.24
C HIS A 72 -3.09 19.91 6.28
N HIS A 73 -2.55 19.41 5.17
CA HIS A 73 -1.61 18.27 5.24
C HIS A 73 -0.36 18.64 6.06
N HIS A 74 -0.01 19.93 6.14
CA HIS A 74 1.06 20.41 7.00
C HIS A 74 0.78 20.20 8.50
N GLU A 75 -0.49 20.12 8.91
CA GLU A 75 -0.85 19.94 10.32
C GLU A 75 -0.43 18.57 10.84
N ILE A 76 -0.35 17.55 9.98
CA ILE A 76 0.13 16.22 10.38
C ILE A 76 1.59 16.25 10.83
N ASN A 77 2.32 17.33 10.52
CA ASN A 77 3.70 17.53 10.96
C ASN A 77 3.85 18.04 12.40
N GLN A 78 2.74 18.29 13.11
CA GLN A 78 2.78 18.70 14.50
C GLN A 78 3.32 17.57 15.41
N PRO A 79 4.13 17.90 16.43
CA PRO A 79 4.88 16.91 17.21
C PRO A 79 4.01 15.97 18.04
N HIS A 80 2.74 16.30 18.26
CA HIS A 80 1.78 15.47 19.01
C HIS A 80 0.92 14.57 18.12
N ILE A 81 1.10 14.63 16.79
CA ILE A 81 0.31 13.86 15.83
C ILE A 81 1.12 12.64 15.37
N ASP A 82 0.53 11.46 15.49
CA ASP A 82 1.09 10.24 14.90
C ASP A 82 0.86 10.26 13.38
N LYS A 83 1.90 10.63 12.63
CA LYS A 83 1.92 10.65 11.17
C LYS A 83 1.58 9.30 10.55
N LYS A 84 2.09 8.22 11.14
CA LYS A 84 1.95 6.87 10.59
C LYS A 84 0.50 6.42 10.72
N ALA A 85 -0.12 6.63 11.87
CA ALA A 85 -1.54 6.36 12.09
C ALA A 85 -2.43 7.24 11.19
N SER A 86 -2.09 8.52 11.05
CA SER A 86 -2.87 9.49 10.26
C SER A 86 -2.87 9.18 8.75
N ASN A 87 -1.80 8.57 8.24
CA ASN A 87 -1.65 8.22 6.82
C ASN A 87 -1.92 6.75 6.51
N ILE A 88 -2.30 5.93 7.50
CA ILE A 88 -2.47 4.48 7.29
C ILE A 88 -3.55 4.17 6.24
N TRP A 89 -4.62 4.97 6.21
CA TRP A 89 -5.69 4.84 5.24
C TRP A 89 -5.23 5.13 3.80
N LEU A 90 -4.30 6.07 3.63
CA LEU A 90 -3.74 6.45 2.34
C LEU A 90 -2.77 5.38 1.80
N MET A 91 -1.98 4.78 2.70
CA MET A 91 -1.02 3.73 2.34
C MET A 91 -1.71 2.40 2.03
N LYS A 92 -2.53 1.92 2.97
CA LYS A 92 -3.08 0.57 2.90
C LYS A 92 -4.38 0.47 2.10
N GLY A 93 -5.18 1.53 2.04
CA GLY A 93 -6.47 1.50 1.35
C GLY A 93 -7.47 0.49 1.93
N GLU A 94 -7.42 0.28 3.26
CA GLU A 94 -8.25 -0.68 4.00
C GLU A 94 -9.66 -0.13 4.32
N LEU A 95 -9.93 1.13 3.96
CA LEU A 95 -11.25 1.73 4.16
C LEU A 95 -12.16 1.38 2.98
N PHE A 96 -13.47 1.30 3.24
CA PHE A 96 -14.44 1.19 2.15
C PHE A 96 -14.24 2.35 1.17
N ALA A 97 -14.29 2.08 -0.14
CA ALA A 97 -14.05 3.09 -1.18
C ALA A 97 -14.91 4.36 -1.00
N LYS A 98 -16.14 4.20 -0.47
CA LYS A 98 -17.01 5.33 -0.10
C LYS A 98 -16.38 6.21 1.00
N THR A 99 -15.86 5.60 2.06
CA THR A 99 -15.22 6.28 3.18
C THR A 99 -13.93 6.97 2.76
N GLU A 100 -13.12 6.32 1.92
CA GLU A 100 -11.93 6.94 1.32
C GLU A 100 -12.31 8.17 0.50
N GLY A 101 -13.31 8.05 -0.37
CA GLY A 101 -13.82 9.18 -1.15
C GLY A 101 -14.30 10.34 -0.29
N PHE A 102 -14.96 10.06 0.84
CA PHE A 102 -15.37 11.11 1.78
C PHE A 102 -14.19 11.79 2.48
N LEU A 103 -13.19 11.03 2.94
CA LEU A 103 -12.00 11.60 3.55
C LEU A 103 -11.29 12.56 2.59
N ILE A 104 -11.13 12.13 1.33
CA ILE A 104 -10.54 12.94 0.27
C ILE A 104 -11.38 14.20 0.01
N ALA A 105 -12.69 14.08 -0.18
CA ALA A 105 -13.56 15.21 -0.46
C ALA A 105 -13.64 16.23 0.70
N ILE A 106 -13.51 15.78 1.95
CA ILE A 106 -13.39 16.66 3.12
C ILE A 106 -12.04 17.37 3.10
N GLN A 107 -10.93 16.65 2.90
CA GLN A 107 -9.58 17.22 2.87
C GLN A 107 -9.37 18.20 1.70
N ASP A 108 -9.98 17.95 0.55
CA ASP A 108 -9.99 18.83 -0.63
C ASP A 108 -10.93 20.04 -0.43
N GLN A 109 -11.61 20.14 0.72
CA GLN A 109 -12.62 21.16 1.01
C GLN A 109 -13.79 21.21 0.00
N VAL A 110 -14.00 20.12 -0.76
CA VAL A 110 -15.15 19.96 -1.67
C VAL A 110 -16.46 19.91 -0.88
N ILE A 111 -16.41 19.40 0.35
CA ILE A 111 -17.55 19.34 1.26
C ILE A 111 -17.37 20.38 2.38
N THR A 112 -18.34 21.27 2.53
CA THR A 112 -18.36 22.25 3.62
C THR A 112 -18.55 21.55 4.96
N THR A 113 -17.53 21.59 5.82
CA THR A 113 -17.63 21.15 7.20
C THR A 113 -17.73 22.37 8.12
N ASN A 114 -18.29 22.21 9.33
CA ASN A 114 -18.33 23.31 10.31
C ASN A 114 -16.93 23.80 10.72
N ASN A 115 -15.90 22.99 10.50
CA ASN A 115 -14.51 23.35 10.77
C ASN A 115 -14.00 24.43 9.80
N TYR A 116 -14.50 24.45 8.55
CA TYR A 116 -14.12 25.43 7.53
C TYR A 116 -14.93 26.73 7.57
N LYS A 117 -16.03 26.77 8.34
CA LYS A 117 -16.90 27.95 8.41
C LYS A 117 -16.33 29.08 9.28
N ASN A 118 -15.30 28.78 10.08
CA ASN A 118 -14.70 29.71 11.04
C ASN A 118 -13.25 30.10 10.66
N VAL A 119 -12.84 29.83 9.41
CA VAL A 119 -11.54 30.26 8.86
C VAL A 119 -11.73 31.52 8.04
#